data_AF-A0A1F3LK85-F1
#
_entry.id   AF-A0A1F3LK85-F1
#
_cell.length_a   1.000
_cell.length_b   1.000
_cell.length_c   1.000
_cell.angle_alpha   90.00
_cell.angle_beta   90.00
_cell.angle_gamma   90.00
#
_symmetry.space_group_name_H-M   'P 1'
#
loop_
_entity.id
_entity.type
_entity.pdbx_description
1 polymer ?
#
loop_
_entity_poly.entity_id
_entity_poly.type
_entity_poly.pdbx_seq_one_letter_code
_entity_poly.pdbx_strand_id
1 'polypeptide(L)'
;MKYLISKTFLVISILITFSFSLTSCSNSGQDRTSLQSQTAHKKHAAIERINQIYDKAAYNQGGIRSILIYSKRASTNFETFVYLAEMANEFGYHTDAFVGIARYAYKAKVETDYFKQLVDLSVMKLSETKKVVAVASDISRLNTSNSADIEDELQKIRNTADFKTLDEAKAYNKSISNLK
;
A
#
# COMPACT_ATOMS: atom_id res chain seq x y z
N MET A 1 -46.58 -62.88 -4.55
CA MET A 1 -47.05 -61.54 -4.97
C MET A 1 -46.20 -60.46 -4.33
N LYS A 2 -45.31 -59.82 -5.09
CA LYS A 2 -45.04 -58.37 -5.11
C LYS A 2 -43.75 -58.13 -5.90
N TYR A 3 -43.85 -57.19 -6.83
CA TYR A 3 -42.96 -56.89 -7.95
C TYR A 3 -41.65 -56.24 -7.49
N LEU A 4 -40.51 -56.70 -8.02
CA LEU A 4 -39.27 -55.91 -8.07
C LEU A 4 -39.12 -55.35 -9.49
N ILE A 5 -39.40 -54.06 -9.64
CA ILE A 5 -39.15 -53.30 -10.86
C ILE A 5 -37.68 -52.85 -10.81
N SER A 6 -36.82 -53.53 -11.57
CA SER A 6 -35.44 -53.11 -11.81
C SER A 6 -35.45 -51.97 -12.82
N LYS A 7 -34.97 -50.80 -12.40
CA LYS A 7 -34.92 -49.58 -13.20
C LYS A 7 -33.82 -49.66 -14.26
N THR A 8 -34.23 -49.42 -15.49
CA THR A 8 -33.43 -49.14 -16.68
C THR A 8 -32.43 -48.00 -16.42
N PHE A 9 -31.14 -48.28 -16.61
CA PHE A 9 -30.10 -47.25 -16.69
C PHE A 9 -30.18 -46.54 -18.04
N LEU A 10 -30.61 -45.29 -18.03
CA LEU A 10 -30.58 -44.38 -19.16
C LEU A 10 -29.18 -43.74 -19.21
N VAL A 11 -28.37 -44.12 -20.20
CA VAL A 11 -27.09 -43.48 -20.49
C VAL A 11 -27.36 -42.23 -21.34
N ILE A 12 -27.20 -41.04 -20.75
CA ILE A 12 -27.18 -39.78 -21.49
C ILE A 12 -25.73 -39.34 -21.62
N SER A 13 -25.15 -39.57 -22.80
CA SER A 13 -23.87 -38.98 -23.21
C SER A 13 -24.12 -37.54 -23.64
N ILE A 14 -23.70 -36.57 -22.82
CA ILE A 14 -23.69 -35.15 -23.20
C ILE A 14 -22.39 -34.86 -23.95
N LEU A 15 -22.49 -34.74 -25.27
CA LEU A 15 -21.42 -34.23 -26.12
C LEU A 15 -21.43 -32.69 -26.02
N ILE A 16 -20.52 -32.11 -25.23
CA ILE A 16 -20.30 -30.66 -25.20
C ILE A 16 -19.28 -30.33 -26.30
N THR A 17 -19.76 -29.82 -27.44
CA THR A 17 -18.91 -29.24 -28.47
C THR A 17 -18.45 -27.85 -28.03
N PHE A 18 -17.23 -27.77 -27.51
CA PHE A 18 -16.54 -26.51 -27.25
C PHE A 18 -16.21 -25.85 -28.60
N SER A 19 -16.97 -24.84 -28.98
CA SER A 19 -16.64 -23.99 -30.13
C SER A 19 -15.53 -23.04 -29.69
N PHE A 20 -14.30 -23.36 -30.10
CA PHE A 20 -13.12 -22.53 -29.91
C PHE A 20 -13.19 -21.36 -30.91
N SER A 21 -13.82 -20.25 -30.51
CA SER A 21 -13.73 -19.00 -31.26
C SER A 21 -12.36 -18.37 -31.00
N LEU A 22 -11.42 -18.65 -31.90
CA LEU A 22 -10.17 -17.89 -32.04
C LEU A 22 -10.51 -16.48 -32.53
N THR A 23 -10.72 -15.55 -31.60
CA THR A 23 -10.69 -14.12 -31.91
C THR A 23 -9.33 -13.57 -31.49
N SER A 24 -8.36 -13.68 -32.40
CA SER A 24 -7.21 -12.77 -32.41
C SER A 24 -7.54 -11.61 -33.35
N CYS A 25 -7.64 -10.40 -32.80
CA CYS A 25 -6.87 -9.24 -33.26
C CYS A 25 -7.25 -7.96 -32.50
N SER A 26 -6.22 -7.38 -31.87
CA SER A 26 -5.98 -5.94 -31.72
C SER A 26 -7.00 -5.08 -30.97
N ASN A 27 -6.87 -5.01 -29.64
CA ASN A 27 -7.48 -3.94 -28.83
C ASN A 27 -6.51 -3.33 -27.78
N SER A 28 -5.25 -3.10 -28.14
CA SER A 28 -4.21 -2.61 -27.21
C SER A 28 -4.16 -1.07 -27.04
N GLY A 29 -4.98 -0.31 -27.78
CA GLY A 29 -5.00 1.16 -27.75
C GLY A 29 -6.00 1.77 -26.77
N GLN A 30 -7.17 1.15 -26.58
CA GLN A 30 -8.24 1.68 -25.72
C GLN A 30 -7.93 1.47 -24.22
N ASP A 31 -7.26 0.36 -23.89
CA ASP A 31 -6.95 -0.04 -22.50
C ASP A 31 -5.77 0.75 -21.88
N ARG A 32 -4.83 1.22 -22.71
CA ARG A 32 -3.72 2.06 -22.23
C ARG A 32 -4.17 3.48 -21.87
N THR A 33 -5.15 4.01 -22.60
CA THR A 33 -5.66 5.37 -22.39
C THR A 33 -6.50 5.47 -21.10
N SER A 34 -7.31 4.44 -20.81
CA SER A 34 -8.09 4.35 -19.56
C SER A 34 -7.19 4.20 -18.33
N LEU A 35 -6.16 3.34 -18.39
CA LEU A 35 -5.22 3.13 -17.28
C LEU A 35 -4.37 4.37 -16.97
N GLN A 36 -3.88 5.06 -18.02
CA GLN A 36 -3.14 6.32 -17.86
C GLN A 36 -4.01 7.42 -17.25
N SER A 37 -5.25 7.54 -17.73
CA SER A 37 -6.23 8.48 -17.16
C SER A 37 -6.50 8.18 -15.68
N GLN A 38 -6.75 6.92 -15.33
CA GLN A 38 -6.99 6.51 -13.94
C GLN A 38 -5.78 6.80 -13.03
N THR A 39 -4.58 6.54 -13.51
CA THR A 39 -3.33 6.82 -12.80
C THR A 39 -3.16 8.32 -12.56
N ALA A 40 -3.44 9.14 -13.58
CA ALA A 40 -3.39 10.60 -13.47
C ALA A 40 -4.41 11.14 -12.46
N HIS A 41 -5.63 10.60 -12.46
CA HIS A 41 -6.67 10.96 -11.49
C HIS A 41 -6.25 10.63 -10.05
N LYS A 42 -5.76 9.40 -9.80
CA LYS A 42 -5.26 9.01 -8.46
C LYS A 42 -4.13 9.91 -7.99
N LYS A 43 -3.17 10.22 -8.87
CA LYS A 43 -2.07 11.13 -8.55
C LYS A 43 -2.56 12.53 -8.20
N HIS A 44 -3.48 13.07 -8.99
CA HIS A 44 -4.03 14.40 -8.75
C HIS A 44 -4.76 14.47 -7.41
N ALA A 45 -5.64 13.51 -7.13
CA ALA A 45 -6.36 13.41 -5.86
C ALA A 45 -5.41 13.30 -4.66
N ALA A 46 -4.36 12.48 -4.76
CA ALA A 46 -3.35 12.37 -3.72
C ALA A 46 -2.60 13.68 -3.47
N ILE A 47 -2.19 14.39 -4.53
CA ILE A 47 -1.52 15.69 -4.43
C ILE A 47 -2.44 16.72 -3.76
N GLU A 48 -3.70 16.79 -4.17
CA GLU A 48 -4.69 17.70 -3.59
C GLU A 48 -4.85 17.40 -2.09
N ARG A 49 -5.02 16.12 -1.73
CA ARG A 49 -5.15 15.69 -0.35
C ARG A 49 -3.93 16.06 0.50
N ILE A 50 -2.73 15.86 -0.01
CA ILE A 50 -1.49 16.24 0.69
C ILE A 50 -1.40 17.76 0.88
N ASN A 51 -1.83 18.57 -0.10
CA ASN A 51 -1.91 20.03 0.08
C ASN A 51 -2.89 20.41 1.19
N GLN A 52 -4.09 19.79 1.22
CA GLN A 52 -5.06 20.04 2.29
C GLN A 52 -4.50 19.71 3.68
N ILE A 53 -3.69 18.65 3.79
CA ILE A 53 -3.00 18.29 5.04
C ILE A 53 -1.94 19.34 5.37
N TYR A 54 -1.12 19.74 4.39
CA TYR A 54 -0.09 20.77 4.55
C TYR A 54 -0.68 22.10 5.06
N ASP A 55 -1.79 22.55 4.47
CA ASP A 55 -2.44 23.82 4.82
C ASP A 55 -3.02 23.80 6.24
N LYS A 56 -3.42 22.62 6.73
CA LYS A 56 -3.95 22.42 8.10
C LYS A 56 -2.87 22.14 9.13
N ALA A 57 -1.66 21.77 8.71
CA ALA A 57 -0.61 21.34 9.61
C ALA A 57 -0.05 22.54 10.39
N ALA A 58 -0.20 22.50 11.72
CA ALA A 58 0.38 23.51 12.62
C ALA A 58 1.91 23.37 12.75
N TYR A 59 2.44 22.15 12.56
CA TYR A 59 3.86 21.81 12.69
C TYR A 59 4.26 20.82 11.58
N ASN A 60 5.57 20.61 11.39
CA ASN A 60 6.12 19.62 10.44
C ASN A 60 5.83 19.87 8.95
N GLN A 61 5.40 21.09 8.60
CA GLN A 61 5.15 21.52 7.22
C GLN A 61 6.33 21.22 6.28
N GLY A 62 7.58 21.35 6.75
CA GLY A 62 8.78 21.01 5.96
C GLY A 62 8.84 19.54 5.53
N GLY A 63 8.46 18.62 6.41
CA GLY A 63 8.39 17.19 6.09
C GLY A 63 7.24 16.86 5.15
N ILE A 64 6.05 17.40 5.42
CA ILE A 64 4.87 17.23 4.55
C ILE A 64 5.15 17.79 3.15
N ARG A 65 5.81 18.95 3.05
CA ARG A 65 6.26 19.53 1.77
C ARG A 65 7.23 18.60 1.04
N SER A 66 8.13 17.94 1.77
CA SER A 66 9.05 16.96 1.17
C SER A 66 8.31 15.75 0.62
N ILE A 67 7.33 15.22 1.36
CA ILE A 67 6.44 14.13 0.92
C ILE A 67 5.67 14.53 -0.35
N LEU A 68 5.13 15.75 -0.39
CA LEU A 68 4.46 16.32 -1.56
C LEU A 68 5.37 16.39 -2.80
N ILE A 69 6.64 16.75 -2.62
CA ILE A 69 7.61 16.79 -3.73
C ILE A 69 7.82 15.39 -4.31
N TYR A 70 7.94 14.37 -3.45
CA TYR A 70 8.06 12.99 -3.90
C TYR A 70 6.79 12.47 -4.60
N SER A 71 5.61 12.76 -4.06
CA SER A 71 4.33 12.34 -4.67
C SER A 71 4.12 12.94 -6.07
N LYS A 72 4.50 14.21 -6.27
CA LYS A 72 4.47 14.88 -7.59
C LYS A 72 5.36 14.18 -8.62
N ARG A 73 6.44 13.52 -8.19
CA ARG A 73 7.40 12.85 -9.06
C ARG A 73 7.13 11.35 -9.22
N ALA A 74 6.34 10.76 -8.32
CA ALA A 74 6.03 9.34 -8.34
C ALA A 74 5.15 8.94 -9.52
N SER A 75 5.31 7.68 -9.92
CA SER A 75 4.46 7.00 -10.91
C SER A 75 3.47 6.01 -10.29
N THR A 76 3.68 5.64 -9.02
CA THR A 76 2.90 4.66 -8.24
C THR A 76 2.85 5.09 -6.76
N ASN A 77 2.19 4.30 -5.92
CA ASN A 77 2.13 4.43 -4.46
C ASN A 77 1.50 5.75 -3.99
N PHE A 78 0.54 6.29 -4.74
CA PHE A 78 -0.07 7.60 -4.43
C PHE A 78 -0.71 7.64 -3.05
N GLU A 79 -1.43 6.59 -2.67
CA GLU A 79 -2.06 6.46 -1.36
C GLU A 79 -1.03 6.39 -0.22
N THR A 80 0.14 5.81 -0.47
CA THR A 80 1.23 5.79 0.51
C THR A 80 1.71 7.20 0.85
N PHE A 81 1.79 8.11 -0.13
CA PHE A 81 2.18 9.50 0.14
C PHE A 81 1.12 10.27 0.92
N VAL A 82 -0.16 10.02 0.65
CA VAL A 82 -1.26 10.59 1.46
C VAL A 82 -1.09 10.11 2.91
N TYR A 83 -0.93 8.80 3.09
CA TYR A 83 -0.79 8.20 4.41
C TYR A 83 0.43 8.73 5.18
N LEU A 84 1.57 8.87 4.50
CA LEU A 84 2.78 9.48 5.06
C LEU A 84 2.54 10.93 5.51
N ALA A 85 1.79 11.72 4.75
CA ALA A 85 1.48 13.10 5.12
C ALA A 85 0.55 13.17 6.33
N GLU A 86 -0.47 12.31 6.40
CA GLU A 86 -1.37 12.19 7.55
C GLU A 86 -0.59 11.81 8.82
N MET A 87 0.28 10.81 8.70
CA MET A 87 1.11 10.34 9.80
C MET A 87 2.16 11.38 10.22
N ALA A 88 2.76 12.13 9.30
CA ALA A 88 3.67 13.23 9.64
C ALA A 88 2.96 14.39 10.35
N ASN A 89 1.69 14.65 10.02
CA ASN A 89 0.88 15.64 10.70
C ASN A 89 0.52 15.19 12.13
N GLU A 90 0.25 13.91 12.34
CA GLU A 90 -0.13 13.34 13.65
C GLU A 90 1.08 13.05 14.56
N PHE A 91 2.17 12.54 13.98
CA PHE A 91 3.37 12.05 14.66
C PHE A 91 4.62 12.83 14.24
N GLY A 92 4.65 14.12 14.58
CA GLY A 92 5.70 15.04 14.13
C GLY A 92 7.14 14.61 14.43
N TYR A 93 7.37 13.87 15.50
CA TYR A 93 8.70 13.39 15.90
C TYR A 93 9.24 12.26 15.00
N HIS A 94 8.40 11.64 14.16
CA HIS A 94 8.80 10.63 13.18
C HIS A 94 8.94 11.19 11.75
N THR A 95 8.81 12.51 11.58
CA THR A 95 8.80 13.15 10.25
C THR A 95 9.98 12.76 9.37
N ASP A 96 11.19 12.69 9.91
CA ASP A 96 12.38 12.31 9.13
C ASP A 96 12.32 10.86 8.62
N ALA A 97 11.80 9.94 9.43
CA ALA A 97 11.59 8.56 9.01
C ALA A 97 10.56 8.49 7.88
N PHE A 98 9.44 9.21 8.01
CA PHE A 98 8.42 9.30 6.97
C PHE A 98 8.96 9.89 5.66
N VAL A 99 9.76 10.97 5.72
CA VAL A 99 10.42 11.53 4.54
C VAL A 99 11.40 10.53 3.92
N GLY A 100 12.11 9.76 4.74
CA GLY A 100 12.96 8.65 4.30
C GLY A 100 12.18 7.58 3.55
N ILE A 101 11.04 7.15 4.09
CA ILE A 101 10.14 6.19 3.45
C ILE A 101 9.59 6.77 2.14
N ALA A 102 9.14 8.03 2.12
CA ALA A 102 8.63 8.72 0.94
C ALA A 102 9.65 8.73 -0.21
N ARG A 103 10.93 8.97 0.11
CA ARG A 103 12.02 8.96 -0.87
C ARG A 103 12.13 7.62 -1.60
N TYR A 104 11.91 6.52 -0.90
CA TYR A 104 11.98 5.17 -1.45
C TYR A 104 10.68 4.73 -2.12
N ALA A 105 9.52 5.11 -1.57
CA ALA A 105 8.22 4.92 -2.22
C ALA A 105 8.16 5.58 -3.60
N TYR A 106 8.78 6.75 -3.75
CA TYR A 106 8.90 7.44 -5.04
C TYR A 106 9.73 6.65 -6.08
N LYS A 107 10.74 5.91 -5.63
CA LYS A 107 11.61 5.12 -6.51
C LYS A 107 11.01 3.77 -6.89
N ALA A 108 10.04 3.29 -6.12
CA ALA A 108 9.39 2.01 -6.36
C ALA A 108 8.63 2.04 -7.68
N LYS A 109 8.80 0.97 -8.47
CA LYS A 109 8.13 0.83 -9.79
C LYS A 109 6.81 0.08 -9.70
N VAL A 110 6.53 -0.53 -8.55
CA VAL A 110 5.35 -1.34 -8.29
C VAL A 110 4.51 -0.69 -7.20
N GLU A 111 3.20 -0.87 -7.29
CA GLU A 111 2.27 -0.52 -6.21
C GLU A 111 2.41 -1.57 -5.10
N THR A 112 2.52 -1.14 -3.84
CA THR A 112 2.61 -2.05 -2.70
C THR A 112 2.19 -1.38 -1.39
N ASP A 113 1.56 -2.16 -0.52
CA ASP A 113 1.19 -1.72 0.82
C ASP A 113 2.32 -1.85 1.86
N TYR A 114 3.46 -2.46 1.51
CA TYR A 114 4.57 -2.61 2.45
C TYR A 114 5.08 -1.27 2.98
N PHE A 115 5.03 -0.21 2.18
CA PHE A 115 5.39 1.12 2.66
C PHE A 115 4.43 1.62 3.75
N LYS A 116 3.12 1.38 3.64
CA LYS A 116 2.17 1.77 4.69
C LYS A 116 2.38 0.94 5.96
N GLN A 117 2.58 -0.37 5.82
CA GLN A 117 2.93 -1.22 6.97
C GLN A 117 4.19 -0.73 7.67
N LEU A 118 5.19 -0.29 6.90
CA LEU A 118 6.43 0.25 7.43
C LEU A 118 6.22 1.60 8.14
N VAL A 119 5.29 2.44 7.67
CA VAL A 119 4.87 3.67 8.37
C VAL A 119 4.25 3.32 9.72
N ASP A 120 3.32 2.36 9.78
CA ASP A 120 2.74 1.90 11.04
C ASP A 120 3.83 1.45 12.01
N LEU A 121 4.73 0.58 11.52
CA LEU A 121 5.83 0.05 12.31
C LEU A 121 6.80 1.14 12.79
N SER A 122 7.01 2.19 12.00
CA SER A 122 7.86 3.31 12.40
C SER A 122 7.30 4.13 13.57
N VAL A 123 5.98 4.09 13.77
CA VAL A 123 5.31 4.70 14.92
C VAL A 123 5.16 3.73 16.08
N MET A 124 4.89 2.45 15.77
CA MET A 124 4.82 1.39 16.77
C MET A 124 6.19 1.10 17.40
N LYS A 125 7.28 1.40 16.70
CA LYS A 125 8.66 1.27 17.18
C LYS A 125 9.24 2.67 17.45
N LEU A 126 9.37 3.03 18.72
CA LEU A 126 9.91 4.31 19.16
C LEU A 126 11.43 4.43 18.91
N SER A 127 12.09 3.30 18.68
CA SER A 127 13.53 3.19 18.38
C SER A 127 13.78 2.63 16.97
N GLU A 128 15.04 2.51 16.56
CA GLU A 128 15.41 1.86 15.27
C GLU A 128 14.80 2.45 13.98
N THR A 129 14.40 3.72 13.97
CA THR A 129 13.90 4.41 12.76
C THR A 129 14.84 4.32 11.56
N LYS A 130 16.16 4.17 11.78
CA LYS A 130 17.14 3.89 10.72
C LYS A 130 16.91 2.53 10.03
N LYS A 131 16.59 1.50 10.80
CA LYS A 131 16.30 0.15 10.30
C LYS A 131 15.03 0.15 9.46
N VAL A 132 13.99 0.85 9.93
CA VAL A 132 12.76 1.07 9.17
C VAL A 132 13.09 1.69 7.80
N VAL A 133 13.86 2.78 7.76
CA VAL A 133 14.24 3.42 6.48
C VAL A 133 15.08 2.50 5.59
N ALA A 134 15.90 1.61 6.15
CA ALA A 134 16.64 0.61 5.38
C ALA A 134 15.69 -0.38 4.67
N VAL A 135 14.68 -0.90 5.38
CA VAL A 135 13.66 -1.78 4.79
C VAL A 135 12.89 -1.06 3.67
N ALA A 136 12.62 0.24 3.79
CA ALA A 136 12.01 1.02 2.69
C ALA A 136 12.85 0.98 1.40
N SER A 137 14.18 1.01 1.53
CA SER A 137 15.10 0.87 0.39
C SER A 137 14.94 -0.47 -0.30
N ASP A 138 14.78 -1.55 0.46
CA ASP A 138 14.58 -2.90 -0.07
C ASP A 138 13.21 -3.01 -0.75
N ILE A 139 12.15 -2.49 -0.13
CA ILE A 139 10.81 -2.39 -0.73
C ILE A 139 10.87 -1.65 -2.07
N SER A 140 11.64 -0.56 -2.19
CA SER A 140 11.73 0.18 -3.46
C SER A 140 12.37 -0.60 -4.62
N ARG A 141 13.10 -1.67 -4.30
CA ARG A 141 13.74 -2.58 -5.26
C ARG A 141 12.87 -3.80 -5.59
N LEU A 142 11.68 -3.91 -4.98
CA LEU A 142 10.72 -4.94 -5.30
C LEU A 142 10.40 -4.96 -6.79
N ASN A 143 10.39 -6.17 -7.31
CA ASN A 143 9.71 -6.51 -8.55
C ASN A 143 8.50 -7.41 -8.21
N THR A 144 7.73 -7.79 -9.23
CA THR A 144 6.48 -8.52 -9.09
C THR A 144 6.58 -9.94 -8.49
N SER A 145 7.77 -10.40 -8.09
CA SER A 145 8.02 -11.83 -7.80
C SER A 145 8.89 -12.14 -6.58
N ASN A 146 9.27 -11.17 -5.73
CA ASN A 146 10.09 -11.46 -4.54
C ASN A 146 9.68 -10.65 -3.29
N SER A 147 8.76 -11.17 -2.47
CA SER A 147 8.25 -10.48 -1.27
C SER A 147 8.64 -11.09 0.08
N ALA A 148 9.11 -12.34 0.11
CA ALA A 148 9.29 -13.09 1.37
C ALA A 148 10.30 -12.44 2.33
N ASP A 149 11.46 -12.00 1.83
CA ASP A 149 12.48 -11.35 2.66
C ASP A 149 11.97 -10.06 3.34
N ILE A 150 11.10 -9.32 2.64
CA ILE A 150 10.51 -8.08 3.17
C ILE A 150 9.47 -8.41 4.23
N GLU A 151 8.65 -9.44 4.03
CA GLU A 151 7.68 -9.90 5.02
C GLU A 151 8.38 -10.35 6.31
N ASP A 152 9.47 -11.10 6.19
CA ASP A 152 10.29 -11.52 7.32
C ASP A 152 10.88 -10.32 8.09
N GLU A 153 11.43 -9.33 7.39
CA GLU A 153 11.95 -8.12 8.04
C GLU A 153 10.85 -7.29 8.72
N LEU A 154 9.70 -7.12 8.08
CA LEU A 154 8.54 -6.45 8.68
C LEU A 154 8.07 -7.18 9.94
N GLN A 155 8.05 -8.52 9.92
CA GLN A 155 7.66 -9.31 11.08
C GLN A 155 8.68 -9.21 12.23
N LYS A 156 9.99 -9.18 11.94
CA LYS A 156 11.03 -8.96 12.96
C LYS A 156 10.87 -7.60 13.65
N ILE A 157 10.58 -6.54 12.88
CA ILE A 157 10.31 -5.22 13.46
C ILE A 157 9.04 -5.27 14.30
N ARG A 158 7.95 -5.87 13.79
CA ARG A 158 6.69 -6.00 14.51
C ARG A 158 6.83 -6.73 15.85
N ASN A 159 7.62 -7.80 15.89
CA ASN A 159 7.84 -8.60 17.10
C ASN A 159 8.62 -7.85 18.19
N THR A 160 9.35 -6.81 17.81
CA THR A 160 10.15 -5.98 18.73
C THR A 160 9.57 -4.58 18.91
N ALA A 161 8.36 -4.33 18.37
CA ALA A 161 7.65 -3.06 18.48
C ALA A 161 7.33 -2.73 19.95
N ASP A 162 7.38 -1.43 20.26
CA ASP A 162 7.11 -0.94 21.61
C ASP A 162 5.58 -0.88 21.89
N PHE A 163 4.78 -0.78 20.83
CA PHE A 163 3.32 -0.91 20.85
C PHE A 163 2.86 -2.14 20.05
N LYS A 164 1.80 -2.82 20.51
CA LYS A 164 1.24 -3.98 19.80
C LYS A 164 0.41 -3.56 18.60
N THR A 165 -0.18 -2.38 18.65
CA THR A 165 -1.04 -1.84 17.60
C THR A 165 -0.75 -0.37 17.33
N LEU A 166 -1.15 0.10 16.16
CA LEU A 166 -1.10 1.53 15.84
C LEU A 166 -2.01 2.36 16.74
N ASP A 167 -3.17 1.82 17.14
CA ASP A 167 -4.12 2.51 18.01
C ASP A 167 -3.55 2.76 19.41
N GLU A 168 -2.80 1.78 19.96
CA GLU A 168 -2.05 1.97 21.21
C GLU A 168 -1.03 3.11 21.08
N ALA A 169 -0.29 3.16 19.98
CA ALA A 169 0.69 4.22 19.72
C ALA A 169 0.02 5.61 19.56
N LYS A 170 -1.14 5.68 18.90
CA LYS A 170 -1.95 6.90 18.79
C LYS A 170 -2.47 7.39 20.13
N ALA A 171 -2.98 6.47 20.95
CA ALA A 171 -3.46 6.78 22.29
C ALA A 171 -2.32 7.34 23.17
N TYR A 172 -1.13 6.75 23.07
CA TYR A 172 0.08 7.24 23.74
C TYR A 172 0.50 8.63 23.26
N ASN A 173 0.54 8.87 21.94
CA ASN A 173 0.88 10.20 21.39
C ASN A 173 -0.09 11.29 21.87
N LYS A 174 -1.39 10.97 21.94
CA LYS A 174 -2.42 11.89 22.45
C LYS A 174 -2.23 12.19 23.94
N SER A 175 -1.87 11.19 24.75
CA SER A 175 -1.64 11.42 26.18
C SER A 175 -0.44 12.35 26.42
N ILE A 176 0.64 12.21 25.64
CA ILE A 176 1.78 13.14 25.71
C ILE A 176 1.41 14.54 25.24
N SER A 177 0.63 14.65 24.16
CA SER A 177 0.24 15.95 23.60
C SER A 177 -0.63 16.76 24.55
N ASN A 178 -1.44 16.09 25.39
CA ASN A 178 -2.28 16.72 26.41
C ASN A 178 -1.50 17.17 27.67
N LEU A 179 -0.22 16.79 27.80
CA LEU A 179 0.64 17.21 28.91
C LEU A 179 1.42 18.50 28.61
N LYS A 180 1.29 19.07 27.42
CA LYS A 180 1.94 20.31 26.96
C LYS A 180 0.95 21.46 26.91
#